data_AF-A0A1J0U154-F1
#
_entry.id   AF-A0A1J0U154-F1
#
_cell.length_a   1.000
_cell.length_b   1.000
_cell.length_c   1.000
_cell.angle_alpha   90.00
_cell.angle_beta   90.00
_cell.angle_gamma   90.00
#
_symmetry.space_group_name_H-M   'P 1'
#
loop_
_entity.id
_entity.type
_entity.pdbx_description
1 polymer ?
#
loop_
_entity_poly.entity_id
_entity_poly.type
_entity_poly.pdbx_seq_one_letter_code
_entity_poly.pdbx_strand_id
1 'polypeptide(L)'
;MKKYFTDQKLFIYRIIGIMLIFIFLVCDFILVLKTNSGIYGQLPSYGERLSHYYAYFTTQSNYLVFVYFVFYLFQKKFKNTKPDFIIRLMVTVYITMTMLVFWFGLFVQGDLVKNMSVYEWISTFILHTIIPVAMLLSYIVTAGDTFYKFETHHKANYWLICLYPLLYLICVLIRGYIRHVDQQPDNTLFPYFFLNFYATNGFPMLAVGTVLIFTLCTSFQYFFIWINNLFYFRKQIKENNITKVDEIKIMLNIKQYRQLDHKGKIAMILAIVVGIFNIIFSILYYVLRNVWSKILNYPYKNEIVLSFSIIIIIFSIITLIFAILGLANFYWARIVVGFCSIALVCFNWIWIAGPIFDIVIATLCLNNHKYSKSDLDTYLATHHKPLKLKSKSIPDEMLRLAEDEK
;
A
#
# COMPACT_ATOMS: atom_id res chain seq x y z
N MET A 1 6.29 13.63 -23.78
CA MET A 1 5.65 14.75 -23.05
C MET A 1 6.39 16.08 -23.18
N LYS A 2 7.70 16.19 -22.84
CA LYS A 2 8.46 17.47 -22.98
C LYS A 2 8.41 18.11 -24.38
N LYS A 3 8.24 17.31 -25.44
CA LYS A 3 8.14 17.79 -26.83
C LYS A 3 6.80 18.48 -27.16
N TYR A 4 5.75 18.25 -26.36
CA TYR A 4 4.37 18.64 -26.71
C TYR A 4 3.75 19.68 -25.76
N PHE A 5 4.29 19.86 -24.56
CA PHE A 5 3.78 20.81 -23.58
C PHE A 5 4.89 21.73 -23.10
N THR A 6 4.72 23.04 -23.30
CA THR A 6 5.53 24.04 -22.60
C THR A 6 5.23 23.98 -21.11
N ASP A 7 6.20 24.33 -20.27
CA ASP A 7 6.04 24.32 -18.81
C ASP A 7 4.82 25.16 -18.36
N GLN A 8 4.55 26.26 -19.07
CA GLN A 8 3.38 27.13 -18.85
C GLN A 8 2.05 26.41 -19.13
N LYS A 9 1.93 25.68 -20.25
CA LYS A 9 0.70 24.94 -20.56
C LYS A 9 0.45 23.84 -19.51
N LEU A 10 1.51 23.13 -19.12
CA LEU A 10 1.41 22.09 -18.09
C LEU A 10 0.99 22.66 -16.74
N PHE A 11 1.48 23.84 -16.37
CA PHE A 11 1.08 24.55 -15.17
C PHE A 11 -0.40 24.94 -15.21
N ILE A 12 -0.89 25.50 -16.32
CA ILE A 12 -2.31 25.85 -16.49
C ILE A 12 -3.19 24.60 -16.36
N TYR A 13 -2.84 23.48 -17.00
CA TYR A 13 -3.63 22.25 -16.88
C TYR A 13 -3.67 21.71 -15.44
N ARG A 14 -2.57 21.85 -14.68
CA ARG A 14 -2.55 21.47 -13.26
C ARG A 14 -3.48 22.37 -12.44
N ILE A 15 -3.48 23.68 -12.66
CA ILE A 15 -4.41 24.61 -12.00
C ILE A 15 -5.85 24.23 -12.31
N ILE A 16 -6.19 24.04 -13.60
CA ILE A 16 -7.54 23.65 -14.01
C ILE A 16 -7.96 22.34 -13.32
N GLY A 17 -7.10 21.33 -13.34
CA GLY A 17 -7.38 20.05 -12.68
C GLY A 17 -7.65 20.19 -11.18
N ILE A 18 -6.87 21.02 -10.49
CA ILE A 18 -7.04 21.28 -9.05
C ILE A 18 -8.30 22.08 -8.76
N MET A 19 -8.62 23.07 -9.59
CA MET A 19 -9.88 23.80 -9.48
C MET A 19 -11.09 22.89 -9.70
N LEU A 20 -11.02 21.96 -10.66
CA LEU A 20 -12.09 20.98 -10.89
C LEU A 20 -12.27 20.04 -9.70
N ILE A 21 -11.18 19.52 -9.13
CA ILE A 21 -11.23 18.69 -7.92
C ILE A 21 -11.82 19.50 -6.76
N PHE A 22 -11.39 20.75 -6.56
CA PHE A 22 -11.89 21.62 -5.50
C PHE A 22 -13.40 21.87 -5.62
N ILE A 23 -13.84 22.32 -6.79
CA ILE A 23 -15.25 22.60 -7.07
C ILE A 23 -16.08 21.32 -6.86
N PHE A 24 -15.60 20.18 -7.35
CA PHE A 24 -16.27 18.91 -7.14
C PHE A 24 -16.41 18.56 -5.65
N LEU A 25 -15.32 18.63 -4.87
CA LEU A 25 -15.35 18.32 -3.42
C LEU A 25 -16.26 19.28 -2.64
N VAL A 26 -16.28 20.56 -3.00
CA VAL A 26 -17.17 21.55 -2.38
C VAL A 26 -18.63 21.29 -2.74
N CYS A 27 -18.93 21.02 -4.01
CA CYS A 27 -20.28 20.67 -4.45
C CYS A 27 -20.76 19.37 -3.79
N ASP A 28 -19.91 18.34 -3.73
CA ASP A 28 -20.18 17.09 -3.04
C ASP A 28 -20.50 17.31 -1.56
N PHE A 29 -19.67 18.07 -0.86
CA PHE A 29 -19.89 18.45 0.52
C PHE A 29 -21.22 19.18 0.73
N ILE A 30 -21.52 20.21 -0.08
CA ILE A 30 -22.77 20.99 0.02
C ILE A 30 -23.99 20.11 -0.23
N LEU A 31 -23.92 19.24 -1.25
CA LEU A 31 -25.02 18.36 -1.61
C LEU A 31 -25.27 17.35 -0.50
N VAL A 32 -24.23 16.70 0.02
CA VAL A 32 -24.34 15.79 1.16
C VAL A 32 -25.01 16.46 2.37
N LEU A 33 -24.63 17.69 2.72
CA LEU A 33 -25.22 18.39 3.86
C LEU A 33 -26.70 18.77 3.64
N LYS A 34 -27.12 19.01 2.40
CA LYS A 34 -28.49 19.38 2.05
C LYS A 34 -29.40 18.18 1.78
N THR A 35 -28.83 17.02 1.49
CA THR A 35 -29.58 15.80 1.19
C THR A 35 -30.37 15.32 2.40
N ASN A 36 -31.67 15.06 2.19
CA ASN A 36 -32.58 14.51 3.20
C ASN A 36 -32.92 13.03 2.93
N SER A 37 -32.28 12.39 1.96
CA SER A 37 -32.46 10.97 1.64
C SER A 37 -31.41 10.09 2.32
N GLY A 38 -31.68 8.78 2.36
CA GLY A 38 -30.75 7.77 2.86
C GLY A 38 -30.34 7.98 4.31
N ILE A 39 -29.05 7.77 4.60
CA ILE A 39 -28.48 7.92 5.95
C ILE A 39 -28.58 9.37 6.45
N TYR A 40 -28.45 10.36 5.56
CA TYR A 40 -28.46 11.79 5.95
C TYR A 40 -29.85 12.29 6.35
N GLY A 41 -30.92 11.64 5.89
CA GLY A 41 -32.28 11.89 6.38
C GLY A 41 -32.47 11.52 7.86
N GLN A 42 -31.62 10.66 8.40
CA GLN A 42 -31.65 10.23 9.80
C GLN A 42 -30.75 11.08 10.72
N LEU A 43 -30.04 12.06 10.14
CA LEU A 43 -29.15 12.98 10.86
C LEU A 43 -29.81 14.36 10.90
N PRO A 44 -30.49 14.71 12.01
CA PRO A 44 -31.36 15.89 12.07
C PRO A 44 -30.58 17.21 12.03
N SER A 45 -29.37 17.25 12.59
CA SER A 45 -28.56 18.47 12.65
C SER A 45 -27.48 18.52 11.57
N TYR A 46 -27.16 19.73 11.09
CA TYR A 46 -26.02 19.94 10.18
C TYR A 46 -24.70 19.48 10.79
N GLY A 47 -24.52 19.63 12.11
CA GLY A 47 -23.34 19.18 12.83
C GLY A 47 -23.16 17.66 12.76
N GLU A 48 -24.25 16.89 12.88
CA GLU A 48 -24.20 15.45 12.74
C GLU A 48 -23.92 14.99 11.31
N ARG A 49 -24.52 15.65 10.31
CA ARG A 49 -24.23 15.39 8.89
C ARG A 49 -22.76 15.65 8.58
N LEU A 50 -22.22 16.76 9.08
CA LEU A 50 -20.81 17.13 8.97
C LEU A 50 -19.89 16.08 9.63
N SER A 51 -20.21 15.70 10.87
CA SER A 51 -19.48 14.67 11.62
C SER A 51 -19.49 13.33 10.89
N HIS A 52 -20.64 12.95 10.31
CA HIS A 52 -20.78 11.71 9.55
C HIS A 52 -20.00 11.77 8.22
N TYR A 53 -20.09 12.87 7.47
CA TYR A 53 -19.36 13.06 6.21
C TYR A 53 -17.83 12.92 6.39
N TYR A 54 -17.28 13.57 7.42
CA TYR A 54 -15.85 13.49 7.72
C TYR A 54 -15.43 12.21 8.45
N ALA A 55 -16.37 11.37 8.93
CA ALA A 55 -16.04 10.08 9.53
C ALA A 55 -15.52 9.06 8.51
N TYR A 56 -15.76 9.26 7.21
CA TYR A 56 -15.24 8.37 6.17
C TYR A 56 -13.77 8.65 5.86
N PHE A 57 -12.92 7.61 5.94
CA PHE A 57 -11.52 7.69 5.53
C PHE A 57 -11.39 8.11 4.05
N THR A 58 -12.33 7.65 3.22
CA THR A 58 -12.47 8.05 1.82
C THR A 58 -12.48 9.57 1.66
N THR A 59 -13.37 10.24 2.39
CA THR A 59 -13.51 11.71 2.36
C THR A 59 -12.18 12.35 2.71
N GLN A 60 -11.62 11.99 3.87
CA GLN A 60 -10.36 12.56 4.34
C GLN A 60 -9.20 12.35 3.34
N SER A 61 -9.07 11.14 2.77
CA SER A 61 -8.02 10.82 1.79
C SER A 61 -8.16 11.59 0.48
N ASN A 62 -9.38 11.88 0.01
CA ASN A 62 -9.61 12.73 -1.16
C ASN A 62 -9.21 14.19 -0.90
N TYR A 63 -9.54 14.73 0.29
CA TYR A 63 -9.05 16.06 0.70
C TYR A 63 -7.51 16.09 0.82
N LEU A 64 -6.87 15.02 1.31
CA LEU A 64 -5.41 14.92 1.34
C LEU A 64 -4.80 14.93 -0.07
N VAL A 65 -5.43 14.28 -1.06
CA VAL A 65 -5.00 14.34 -2.47
C VAL A 65 -5.13 15.76 -3.01
N PHE A 66 -6.25 16.44 -2.73
CA PHE A 66 -6.43 17.83 -3.12
C PHE A 66 -5.34 18.73 -2.52
N VAL A 67 -5.12 18.66 -1.21
CA VAL A 67 -4.07 19.41 -0.50
C VAL A 67 -2.68 19.08 -1.05
N TYR A 68 -2.40 17.80 -1.31
CA TYR A 68 -1.16 17.37 -1.96
C TYR A 68 -0.96 18.05 -3.31
N PHE A 69 -1.99 18.11 -4.15
CA PHE A 69 -1.89 18.74 -5.45
C PHE A 69 -1.77 20.26 -5.38
N VAL A 70 -2.40 20.91 -4.39
CA VAL A 70 -2.16 22.32 -4.06
C VAL A 70 -0.69 22.53 -3.70
N PHE A 71 -0.13 21.75 -2.77
CA PHE A 71 1.30 21.84 -2.46
C PHE A 71 2.16 21.54 -3.69
N TYR A 72 1.80 20.55 -4.51
CA TYR A 72 2.51 20.22 -5.73
C TYR A 72 2.57 21.41 -6.72
N LEU A 73 1.53 22.24 -6.80
CA LEU A 73 1.55 23.49 -7.58
C LEU A 73 2.50 24.54 -6.99
N PHE A 74 2.47 24.73 -5.67
CA PHE A 74 3.08 25.89 -5.01
C PHE A 74 4.47 25.64 -4.43
N GLN A 75 4.87 24.39 -4.22
CA GLN A 75 6.16 24.03 -3.62
C GLN A 75 7.36 24.50 -4.43
N LYS A 76 7.14 24.97 -5.65
CA LYS A 76 8.10 25.82 -6.34
C LYS A 76 7.48 27.02 -7.03
N LYS A 77 7.43 28.12 -6.31
CA LYS A 77 7.53 29.44 -6.91
C LYS A 77 8.82 29.66 -7.76
N PHE A 78 9.80 28.72 -7.85
CA PHE A 78 11.05 28.95 -8.63
C PHE A 78 11.79 27.84 -9.43
N LYS A 79 11.42 26.55 -9.49
CA LYS A 79 12.21 25.53 -10.28
C LYS A 79 11.51 24.18 -10.69
N ASN A 80 10.18 23.98 -10.66
CA ASN A 80 9.51 22.63 -10.70
C ASN A 80 10.07 21.49 -9.78
N THR A 81 9.79 21.41 -8.46
CA THR A 81 10.05 20.18 -7.66
C THR A 81 8.73 19.63 -7.17
N LYS A 82 8.64 18.31 -7.23
CA LYS A 82 7.62 17.53 -6.56
C LYS A 82 7.77 17.59 -5.03
N PRO A 83 6.69 17.31 -4.28
CA PRO A 83 6.73 17.10 -2.84
C PRO A 83 7.66 15.99 -2.42
N ASP A 84 8.00 16.02 -1.13
CA ASP A 84 8.86 15.03 -0.50
C ASP A 84 8.33 13.61 -0.79
N PHE A 85 9.27 12.69 -0.98
CA PHE A 85 8.95 11.32 -1.35
C PHE A 85 8.00 10.66 -0.34
N ILE A 86 8.17 10.92 0.97
CA ILE A 86 7.35 10.32 2.03
C ILE A 86 5.93 10.85 1.99
N ILE A 87 5.75 12.17 1.84
CA ILE A 87 4.42 12.78 1.71
C ILE A 87 3.68 12.19 0.51
N ARG A 88 4.37 12.10 -0.62
CA ARG A 88 3.81 11.52 -1.84
C ARG A 88 3.45 10.05 -1.66
N LEU A 89 4.36 9.25 -1.09
CA LEU A 89 4.13 7.84 -0.80
C LEU A 89 2.90 7.65 0.09
N MET A 90 2.82 8.43 1.16
CA MET A 90 1.72 8.41 2.12
C MET A 90 0.36 8.66 1.46
N VAL A 91 0.24 9.77 0.71
CA VAL A 91 -1.01 10.13 0.02
C VAL A 91 -1.40 9.07 -1.01
N THR A 92 -0.42 8.55 -1.77
CA THR A 92 -0.66 7.47 -2.75
C THR A 92 -1.13 6.18 -2.06
N VAL A 93 -0.52 5.80 -0.93
CA VAL A 93 -0.95 4.60 -0.17
C VAL A 93 -2.39 4.76 0.30
N TYR A 94 -2.75 5.87 0.94
CA TYR A 94 -4.09 6.07 1.48
C TYR A 94 -5.16 6.06 0.38
N ILE A 95 -4.95 6.79 -0.71
CA ILE A 95 -5.97 6.85 -1.78
C ILE A 95 -6.11 5.51 -2.52
N THR A 96 -5.03 4.72 -2.60
CA THR A 96 -5.09 3.36 -3.18
C THR A 96 -5.86 2.42 -2.28
N MET A 97 -5.67 2.50 -0.96
CA MET A 97 -6.48 1.75 0.01
C MET A 97 -7.95 2.11 -0.12
N THR A 98 -8.27 3.40 -0.17
CA THR A 98 -9.64 3.91 -0.37
C THR A 98 -10.29 3.31 -1.62
N MET A 99 -9.60 3.35 -2.76
CA MET A 99 -10.08 2.77 -4.01
C MET A 99 -10.37 1.27 -3.87
N LEU A 100 -9.44 0.50 -3.30
CA LEU A 100 -9.63 -0.95 -3.14
C LEU A 100 -10.76 -1.29 -2.17
N VAL A 101 -10.77 -0.68 -0.98
CA VAL A 101 -11.78 -0.97 0.05
C VAL A 101 -13.18 -0.64 -0.47
N PHE A 102 -13.32 0.43 -1.24
CA PHE A 102 -14.60 0.75 -1.85
C PHE A 102 -15.02 -0.28 -2.90
N TRP A 103 -14.22 -0.50 -3.95
CA TRP A 103 -14.63 -1.34 -5.08
C TRP A 103 -14.74 -2.83 -4.73
N PHE A 104 -13.89 -3.34 -3.85
CA PHE A 104 -13.89 -4.75 -3.47
C PHE A 104 -14.65 -5.04 -2.18
N GLY A 105 -14.75 -4.07 -1.27
CA GLY A 105 -15.40 -4.26 0.04
C GLY A 105 -16.84 -3.76 0.09
N LEU A 106 -17.09 -2.52 -0.34
CA LEU A 106 -18.38 -1.85 -0.15
C LEU A 106 -19.30 -1.98 -1.36
N PHE A 107 -18.78 -1.80 -2.57
CA PHE A 107 -19.59 -1.80 -3.80
C PHE A 107 -20.24 -3.18 -4.07
N VAL A 108 -19.57 -4.26 -3.66
CA VAL A 108 -20.05 -5.64 -3.82
C VAL A 108 -21.27 -5.93 -2.94
N GLN A 109 -21.58 -5.10 -1.94
CA GLN A 109 -22.71 -5.33 -1.01
C GLN A 109 -24.10 -5.11 -1.63
N GLY A 110 -24.20 -4.79 -2.93
CA GLY A 110 -25.42 -4.87 -3.75
C GLY A 110 -26.50 -3.83 -3.45
N ASP A 111 -26.84 -3.63 -2.19
CA ASP A 111 -27.88 -2.73 -1.72
C ASP A 111 -27.47 -1.26 -1.88
N LEU A 112 -26.16 -0.96 -1.88
CA LEU A 112 -25.65 0.37 -2.17
C LEU A 112 -25.99 0.81 -3.60
N VAL A 113 -25.96 -0.11 -4.57
CA VAL A 113 -26.04 0.22 -6.01
C VAL A 113 -27.48 0.35 -6.50
N LYS A 114 -28.41 -0.41 -5.92
CA LYS A 114 -29.80 -0.48 -6.40
C LYS A 114 -30.57 0.84 -6.29
N ASN A 115 -30.18 1.71 -5.36
CA ASN A 115 -30.92 2.95 -5.06
C ASN A 115 -30.11 4.22 -5.31
N MET A 116 -28.95 4.13 -5.99
CA MET A 116 -28.15 5.31 -6.30
C MET A 116 -28.79 6.14 -7.40
N SER A 117 -28.98 7.43 -7.13
CA SER A 117 -29.24 8.43 -8.15
C SER A 117 -28.06 8.58 -9.11
N VAL A 118 -28.32 9.16 -10.30
CA VAL A 118 -27.27 9.44 -11.29
C VAL A 118 -26.14 10.29 -10.68
N TYR A 119 -26.48 11.27 -9.85
CA TYR A 119 -25.51 12.11 -9.16
C TYR A 119 -24.65 11.30 -8.18
N GLU A 120 -25.25 10.46 -7.33
CA GLU A 120 -24.50 9.63 -6.37
C GLU A 120 -23.57 8.66 -7.08
N TRP A 121 -23.99 8.10 -8.22
CA TRP A 121 -23.13 7.26 -9.04
C TRP A 121 -21.94 8.03 -9.62
N ILE A 122 -22.17 9.23 -10.19
CA ILE A 122 -21.10 10.09 -10.71
C ILE A 122 -20.14 10.50 -9.60
N SER A 123 -20.65 10.95 -8.45
CA SER A 123 -19.81 11.32 -7.30
C SER A 123 -18.97 10.14 -6.83
N THR A 124 -19.60 8.97 -6.69
CA THR A 124 -18.94 7.72 -6.33
C THR A 124 -17.80 7.40 -7.29
N PHE A 125 -18.04 7.46 -8.61
CA PHE A 125 -17.02 7.18 -9.62
C PHE A 125 -15.87 8.18 -9.57
N ILE A 126 -16.15 9.46 -9.37
CA ILE A 126 -15.10 10.49 -9.25
C ILE A 126 -14.25 10.25 -7.99
N LEU A 127 -14.88 10.08 -6.83
CA LEU A 127 -14.21 9.92 -5.52
C LEU A 127 -13.43 8.62 -5.37
N HIS A 128 -13.91 7.53 -6.00
CA HIS A 128 -13.34 6.20 -5.81
C HIS A 128 -12.59 5.67 -7.03
N THR A 129 -12.59 6.39 -8.16
CA THR A 129 -11.82 6.00 -9.36
C THR A 129 -11.00 7.14 -9.92
N ILE A 130 -11.63 8.24 -10.32
CA ILE A 130 -10.92 9.31 -11.06
C ILE A 130 -9.82 9.94 -10.20
N ILE A 131 -10.13 10.37 -8.98
CA ILE A 131 -9.14 11.00 -8.09
C ILE A 131 -8.01 10.01 -7.71
N PRO A 132 -8.29 8.77 -7.26
CA PRO A 132 -7.26 7.76 -7.02
C PRO A 132 -6.36 7.49 -8.24
N VAL A 133 -6.94 7.29 -9.43
CA VAL A 133 -6.18 7.04 -10.66
C VAL A 133 -5.30 8.24 -11.02
N ALA A 134 -5.80 9.47 -10.88
CA ALA A 134 -5.00 10.67 -11.11
C ALA A 134 -3.78 10.74 -10.17
N MET A 135 -3.96 10.41 -8.88
CA MET A 135 -2.85 10.37 -7.91
C MET A 135 -1.85 9.25 -8.22
N LEU A 136 -2.32 8.05 -8.61
CA LEU A 136 -1.48 6.93 -9.03
C LEU A 136 -0.64 7.27 -10.26
N LEU A 137 -1.26 7.85 -11.28
CA LEU A 137 -0.55 8.32 -12.47
C LEU A 137 0.48 9.39 -12.12
N SER A 138 0.12 10.34 -11.25
CA SER A 138 1.06 11.35 -10.75
C SER A 138 2.26 10.72 -10.03
N TYR A 139 2.03 9.70 -9.18
CA TYR A 139 3.10 8.95 -8.52
C TYR A 139 4.03 8.29 -9.54
N ILE A 140 3.48 7.53 -10.49
CA ILE A 140 4.24 6.77 -11.50
C ILE A 140 5.06 7.71 -12.39
N VAL A 141 4.46 8.80 -12.87
CA VAL A 141 5.14 9.78 -13.75
C VAL A 141 6.28 10.49 -13.03
N THR A 142 6.18 10.63 -11.71
CA THR A 142 7.17 11.33 -10.88
C THR A 142 8.06 10.37 -10.06
N ALA A 143 8.01 9.07 -10.36
CA ALA A 143 8.81 8.04 -9.73
C ALA A 143 10.26 8.02 -10.29
N GLY A 144 11.21 7.56 -9.47
CA GLY A 144 12.55 7.23 -9.96
C GLY A 144 13.60 8.34 -9.96
N ASP A 145 13.36 9.45 -9.25
CA ASP A 145 14.42 10.48 -9.12
C ASP A 145 15.44 10.14 -8.03
N THR A 146 15.04 9.39 -7.01
CA THR A 146 15.91 8.98 -5.90
C THR A 146 15.71 7.51 -5.60
N PHE A 147 16.80 6.82 -5.29
CA PHE A 147 16.73 5.48 -4.71
C PHE A 147 16.31 5.57 -3.25
N TYR A 148 15.34 4.76 -2.87
CA TYR A 148 14.80 4.77 -1.51
C TYR A 148 14.97 3.41 -0.84
N LYS A 149 15.78 3.36 0.22
CA LYS A 149 16.14 2.13 0.94
C LYS A 149 14.99 1.64 1.82
N PHE A 150 14.68 0.34 1.75
CA PHE A 150 13.70 -0.29 2.63
C PHE A 150 14.14 -0.26 4.09
N GLU A 151 15.45 -0.27 4.36
CA GLU A 151 16.02 -0.23 5.70
C GLU A 151 15.72 1.12 6.40
N THR A 152 15.87 2.21 5.66
CA THR A 152 15.54 3.54 6.20
C THR A 152 14.04 3.68 6.41
N HIS A 153 13.24 3.05 5.56
CA HIS A 153 11.79 3.11 5.65
C HIS A 153 11.23 2.50 6.92
N HIS A 154 11.58 1.24 7.23
CA HIS A 154 10.99 0.55 8.40
C HIS A 154 11.37 1.21 9.73
N LYS A 155 12.57 1.81 9.83
CA LYS A 155 13.05 2.42 11.07
C LYS A 155 12.37 3.74 11.42
N ALA A 156 12.00 4.53 10.41
CA ALA A 156 11.52 5.89 10.63
C ALA A 156 10.16 6.14 9.99
N ASN A 157 10.03 5.91 8.69
CA ASN A 157 8.91 6.41 7.90
C ASN A 157 7.70 5.46 7.86
N TYR A 158 7.91 4.16 8.09
CA TYR A 158 6.83 3.17 8.14
C TYR A 158 5.79 3.53 9.19
N TRP A 159 6.24 3.79 10.42
CA TRP A 159 5.38 4.13 11.54
C TRP A 159 4.64 5.45 11.32
N LEU A 160 5.28 6.42 10.67
CA LEU A 160 4.66 7.69 10.32
C LEU A 160 3.47 7.52 9.37
N ILE A 161 3.59 6.64 8.37
CA ILE A 161 2.49 6.35 7.43
C ILE A 161 1.40 5.48 8.09
N CYS A 162 1.76 4.57 9.00
CA CYS A 162 0.75 3.79 9.72
C CYS A 162 0.03 4.60 10.81
N LEU A 163 0.60 5.72 11.26
CA LEU A 163 0.04 6.54 12.34
C LEU A 163 -1.32 7.12 11.97
N TYR A 164 -1.50 7.62 10.74
CA TYR A 164 -2.76 8.27 10.36
C TYR A 164 -3.95 7.28 10.30
N PRO A 165 -3.86 6.10 9.63
CA PRO A 165 -4.90 5.07 9.73
C PRO A 165 -5.17 4.60 11.16
N LEU A 166 -4.15 4.54 12.02
CA LEU A 166 -4.31 4.19 13.43
C LEU A 166 -5.11 5.25 14.20
N LEU A 167 -4.75 6.53 14.07
CA LEU A 167 -5.47 7.63 14.69
C LEU A 167 -6.91 7.71 14.17
N TYR A 168 -7.10 7.51 12.87
CA TYR A 168 -8.42 7.40 12.27
C TYR A 168 -9.25 6.30 12.91
N LEU A 169 -8.70 5.08 13.04
CA LEU A 169 -9.39 3.94 13.66
C LEU A 169 -9.83 4.28 15.09
N ILE A 170 -8.92 4.83 15.91
CA ILE A 170 -9.22 5.25 17.28
C ILE A 170 -10.35 6.27 17.30
N CYS A 171 -10.24 7.33 16.50
CA CYS A 171 -11.26 8.40 16.44
C CYS A 171 -12.63 7.87 16.02
N VAL A 172 -12.69 6.97 15.03
CA VAL A 172 -13.96 6.40 14.55
C VAL A 172 -14.58 5.43 15.55
N LEU A 173 -13.77 4.65 16.27
CA LEU A 173 -14.26 3.79 17.34
C LEU A 173 -14.84 4.60 18.50
N ILE A 174 -14.15 5.68 18.93
CA ILE A 174 -14.65 6.61 19.94
C ILE A 174 -15.96 7.26 19.47
N ARG A 175 -16.00 7.77 18.24
CA ARG A 175 -17.21 8.38 17.66
C ARG A 175 -18.39 7.40 17.66
N GLY A 176 -18.17 6.17 17.19
CA GLY A 176 -19.23 5.16 17.14
C GLY A 176 -19.72 4.73 18.52
N TYR A 177 -18.81 4.65 19.50
CA TYR A 177 -19.18 4.44 20.90
C TYR A 177 -20.06 5.56 21.44
N ILE A 178 -19.66 6.83 21.28
CA ILE A 178 -20.44 8.00 21.73
C ILE A 178 -21.83 7.99 21.11
N ARG A 179 -21.93 7.80 19.78
CA ARG A 179 -23.23 7.75 19.09
C ARG A 179 -24.12 6.61 19.58
N HIS A 180 -23.54 5.46 19.93
CA HIS A 180 -24.30 4.34 20.47
C HIS A 180 -24.86 4.67 21.86
N VAL A 181 -24.05 5.29 22.73
CA VAL A 181 -24.50 5.77 24.05
C VAL A 181 -25.61 6.82 23.90
N ASP A 182 -25.51 7.70 22.90
CA ASP A 182 -26.52 8.71 22.56
C ASP A 182 -27.76 8.13 21.83
N GLN A 183 -27.88 6.80 21.73
CA GLN A 183 -29.00 6.10 21.09
C GLN A 183 -29.28 6.55 19.65
N GLN A 184 -28.22 6.89 18.92
CA GLN A 184 -28.32 7.27 17.52
C GLN A 184 -28.64 6.05 16.65
N PRO A 185 -29.23 6.24 15.44
CA PRO A 185 -29.61 5.12 14.58
C PRO A 185 -28.41 4.23 14.21
N ASP A 186 -28.60 2.91 14.20
CA ASP A 186 -27.53 1.90 14.09
C ASP A 186 -26.64 2.06 12.84
N ASN A 187 -27.24 2.41 11.71
CA ASN A 187 -26.55 2.65 10.43
C ASN A 187 -25.73 3.97 10.41
N THR A 188 -25.80 4.80 11.45
CA THR A 188 -25.05 6.06 11.57
C THR A 188 -23.85 5.96 12.53
N LEU A 189 -23.78 4.87 13.31
CA LEU A 189 -22.80 4.69 14.38
C LEU A 189 -21.38 4.68 13.81
N PHE A 190 -21.14 3.84 12.81
CA PHE A 190 -19.84 3.66 12.18
C PHE A 190 -19.92 3.91 10.67
N PRO A 191 -18.88 4.50 10.06
CA PRO A 191 -18.84 4.74 8.62
C PRO A 191 -18.69 3.45 7.79
N TYR A 192 -18.14 2.39 8.39
CA TYR A 192 -17.92 1.11 7.74
C TYR A 192 -18.51 -0.03 8.57
N PHE A 193 -19.17 -0.97 7.90
CA PHE A 193 -19.83 -2.11 8.55
C PHE A 193 -18.86 -2.93 9.41
N PHE A 194 -17.62 -3.12 8.94
CA PHE A 194 -16.61 -3.90 9.64
C PHE A 194 -16.05 -3.19 10.88
N LEU A 195 -16.37 -1.92 11.11
CA LEU A 195 -16.02 -1.21 12.35
C LEU A 195 -17.11 -1.30 13.41
N ASN A 196 -18.31 -1.76 13.05
CA ASN A 196 -19.43 -1.83 13.97
C ASN A 196 -19.32 -3.05 14.89
N PHE A 197 -18.69 -2.87 16.05
CA PHE A 197 -18.55 -3.93 17.05
C PHE A 197 -19.84 -4.28 17.79
N TYR A 198 -20.91 -3.49 17.64
CA TYR A 198 -22.25 -3.82 18.16
C TYR A 198 -23.07 -4.70 17.21
N ALA A 199 -22.67 -4.83 15.94
CA ALA A 199 -23.33 -5.71 14.99
C ALA A 199 -23.12 -7.20 15.34
N THR A 200 -23.94 -8.08 14.74
CA THR A 200 -23.73 -9.53 14.82
C THR A 200 -22.33 -9.90 14.30
N ASN A 201 -21.50 -10.53 15.13
CA ASN A 201 -20.08 -10.80 14.88
C ASN A 201 -19.21 -9.53 14.75
N GLY A 202 -19.61 -8.42 15.36
CA GLY A 202 -18.94 -7.13 15.23
C GLY A 202 -17.47 -7.13 15.69
N PHE A 203 -17.15 -7.71 16.85
CA PHE A 203 -15.77 -7.81 17.32
C PHE A 203 -14.85 -8.60 16.36
N PRO A 204 -15.22 -9.81 15.90
CA PRO A 204 -14.49 -10.50 14.84
C PRO A 204 -14.31 -9.66 13.56
N MET A 205 -15.37 -8.98 13.09
CA MET A 205 -15.28 -8.13 11.89
C MET A 205 -14.33 -6.95 12.09
N LEU A 206 -14.36 -6.31 13.27
CA LEU A 206 -13.44 -5.24 13.63
C LEU A 206 -11.99 -5.71 13.65
N ALA A 207 -11.72 -6.87 14.25
CA ALA A 207 -10.38 -7.44 14.30
C ALA A 207 -9.85 -7.75 12.90
N VAL A 208 -10.64 -8.49 12.09
CA VAL A 208 -10.27 -8.86 10.72
C VAL A 208 -10.12 -7.63 9.82
N GLY A 209 -11.07 -6.69 9.90
CA GLY A 209 -11.04 -5.44 9.14
C GLY A 209 -9.81 -4.60 9.47
N THR A 210 -9.48 -4.45 10.76
CA THR A 210 -8.30 -3.70 11.21
C THR A 210 -7.02 -4.31 10.65
N VAL A 211 -6.84 -5.62 10.81
CA VAL A 211 -5.70 -6.35 10.26
C VAL A 211 -5.59 -6.13 8.75
N LEU A 212 -6.69 -6.31 8.03
CA LEU A 212 -6.70 -6.21 6.57
C LEU A 212 -6.27 -4.81 6.12
N ILE A 213 -6.78 -3.77 6.76
CA ILE A 213 -6.43 -2.37 6.48
C ILE A 213 -4.93 -2.10 6.74
N PHE A 214 -4.37 -2.55 7.86
CA PHE A 214 -2.93 -2.36 8.13
C PHE A 214 -2.04 -3.21 7.21
N THR A 215 -2.51 -4.40 6.83
CA THR A 215 -1.83 -5.25 5.85
C THR A 215 -1.80 -4.59 4.48
N LEU A 216 -2.92 -4.01 4.02
CA LEU A 216 -2.99 -3.24 2.78
C LEU A 216 -2.10 -2.00 2.84
N CYS A 217 -2.17 -1.24 3.94
CA CYS A 217 -1.33 -0.06 4.15
C CYS A 217 0.15 -0.40 4.03
N THR A 218 0.59 -1.44 4.74
CA THR A 218 1.98 -1.90 4.70
C THR A 218 2.34 -2.37 3.29
N SER A 219 1.54 -3.27 2.70
CA SER A 219 1.80 -3.83 1.37
C SER A 219 1.96 -2.74 0.31
N PHE A 220 1.10 -1.71 0.34
CA PHE A 220 1.18 -0.60 -0.60
C PHE A 220 2.40 0.29 -0.39
N GLN A 221 2.82 0.55 0.85
CA GLN A 221 4.05 1.30 1.10
C GLN A 221 5.24 0.65 0.39
N TYR A 222 5.43 -0.66 0.60
CA TYR A 222 6.53 -1.41 -0.01
C TYR A 222 6.38 -1.55 -1.54
N PHE A 223 5.15 -1.74 -2.03
CA PHE A 223 4.86 -1.80 -3.46
C PHE A 223 5.25 -0.50 -4.18
N PHE A 224 4.85 0.65 -3.65
CA PHE A 224 5.16 1.94 -4.27
C PHE A 224 6.64 2.33 -4.13
N ILE A 225 7.32 1.94 -3.05
CA ILE A 225 8.79 2.06 -2.95
C ILE A 225 9.47 1.22 -4.02
N TRP A 226 9.02 -0.02 -4.22
CA TRP A 226 9.55 -0.90 -5.25
C TRP A 226 9.37 -0.31 -6.64
N ILE A 227 8.18 0.22 -6.97
CA ILE A 227 7.93 0.95 -8.22
C ILE A 227 8.91 2.11 -8.38
N ASN A 228 9.08 2.95 -7.34
CA ASN A 228 10.01 4.07 -7.39
C ASN A 228 11.44 3.64 -7.70
N ASN A 229 11.93 2.61 -7.00
CA ASN A 229 13.27 2.09 -7.20
C ASN A 229 13.44 1.47 -8.59
N LEU A 230 12.43 0.78 -9.11
CA LEU A 230 12.42 0.24 -10.47
C LEU A 230 12.61 1.35 -11.52
N PHE A 231 11.86 2.46 -11.38
CA PHE A 231 12.00 3.61 -12.28
C PHE A 231 13.35 4.31 -12.12
N TYR A 232 13.88 4.40 -10.90
CA TYR A 232 15.21 4.95 -10.63
C TYR A 232 16.29 4.17 -11.39
N PHE A 233 16.28 2.85 -11.30
CA PHE A 233 17.24 2.01 -12.02
C PHE A 233 17.15 2.17 -13.54
N ARG A 234 15.94 2.18 -14.09
CA ARG A 234 15.74 2.39 -15.54
C ARG A 234 16.30 3.74 -16.01
N LYS A 235 16.11 4.80 -15.23
CA LYS A 235 16.62 6.14 -15.53
C LYS A 235 18.14 6.18 -15.52
N GLN A 236 18.76 5.62 -14.47
CA GLN A 236 20.22 5.57 -14.34
C GLN A 236 20.90 4.77 -15.46
N ILE A 237 20.30 3.65 -15.89
CA ILE A 237 20.80 2.85 -17.03
C ILE A 237 20.78 3.67 -18.33
N LYS A 238 19.73 4.45 -18.55
CA LYS A 238 19.55 5.26 -19.77
C LYS A 238 20.51 6.46 -19.82
N GLU A 239 20.76 7.09 -18.68
CA GLU A 239 21.54 8.34 -18.60
C GLU A 239 23.06 8.10 -18.56
N ASN A 240 23.54 7.01 -17.96
CA ASN A 240 24.97 6.81 -17.66
C ASN A 240 25.69 5.74 -18.50
N ASN A 241 25.30 5.55 -19.78
CA ASN A 241 25.98 4.73 -20.80
C ASN A 241 26.97 3.67 -20.23
N ILE A 242 26.39 2.57 -19.74
CA ILE A 242 27.01 1.27 -19.40
C ILE A 242 28.13 1.24 -18.31
N THR A 243 28.89 2.30 -18.08
CA THR A 243 30.07 2.26 -17.19
C THR A 243 29.72 2.37 -15.70
N LYS A 244 28.68 3.12 -15.32
CA LYS A 244 27.99 2.94 -14.02
C LYS A 244 27.02 1.77 -14.01
N VAL A 245 26.70 1.21 -15.19
CA VAL A 245 25.93 -0.03 -15.29
C VAL A 245 26.76 -1.22 -14.86
N ASP A 246 28.10 -1.12 -14.75
CA ASP A 246 28.88 -2.17 -14.10
C ASP A 246 28.75 -2.09 -12.57
N GLU A 247 28.81 -0.92 -11.91
CA GLU A 247 28.43 -0.78 -10.48
C GLU A 247 26.97 -1.14 -10.20
N ILE A 248 26.07 -0.85 -11.14
CA ILE A 248 24.66 -1.23 -11.05
C ILE A 248 24.45 -2.70 -11.45
N LYS A 249 25.25 -3.31 -12.33
CA LYS A 249 25.31 -4.76 -12.63
C LYS A 249 25.99 -5.50 -11.51
N ILE A 250 26.78 -4.86 -10.67
CA ILE A 250 27.29 -5.39 -9.41
C ILE A 250 26.14 -5.41 -8.40
N MET A 251 25.38 -4.33 -8.34
CA MET A 251 24.15 -4.22 -7.56
C MET A 251 22.97 -5.04 -8.15
N LEU A 252 23.03 -5.47 -9.41
CA LEU A 252 22.09 -6.32 -10.17
C LEU A 252 22.67 -7.71 -10.48
N ASN A 253 23.93 -7.98 -10.12
CA ASN A 253 24.46 -9.32 -9.89
C ASN A 253 23.89 -9.89 -8.59
N ILE A 254 22.74 -9.34 -8.18
CA ILE A 254 21.61 -9.99 -7.55
C ILE A 254 21.46 -11.46 -7.93
N LYS A 255 21.91 -11.98 -9.09
CA LYS A 255 21.93 -13.45 -9.27
C LYS A 255 22.83 -14.18 -8.25
N GLN A 256 23.99 -13.61 -7.92
CA GLN A 256 24.93 -14.15 -6.93
C GLN A 256 24.48 -13.85 -5.48
N TYR A 257 23.75 -12.74 -5.28
CA TYR A 257 23.19 -12.32 -3.98
C TYR A 257 21.70 -12.66 -3.76
N ARG A 258 21.06 -13.34 -4.71
CA ARG A 258 19.68 -13.88 -4.66
C ARG A 258 19.59 -15.15 -3.86
N GLN A 259 20.74 -15.78 -3.57
CA GLN A 259 20.75 -16.97 -2.77
C GLN A 259 20.23 -16.61 -1.39
N LEU A 260 19.07 -17.19 -1.06
CA LEU A 260 18.57 -17.17 0.30
C LEU A 260 19.70 -17.63 1.22
N ASP A 261 20.02 -16.81 2.22
CA ASP A 261 20.88 -17.26 3.30
C ASP A 261 20.18 -18.40 4.06
N HIS A 262 20.88 -18.99 5.03
CA HIS A 262 20.31 -20.12 5.76
C HIS A 262 18.99 -19.75 6.45
N LYS A 263 18.86 -18.53 7.01
CA LYS A 263 17.64 -18.04 7.66
C LYS A 263 16.48 -17.91 6.68
N GLY A 264 16.73 -17.35 5.50
CA GLY A 264 15.75 -17.24 4.42
C GLY A 264 15.30 -18.60 3.91
N LYS A 265 16.22 -19.56 3.74
CA LYS A 265 15.87 -20.94 3.36
C LYS A 265 14.99 -21.60 4.42
N ILE A 266 15.36 -21.47 5.70
CA ILE A 266 14.55 -21.96 6.83
C ILE A 266 13.16 -21.33 6.77
N ALA A 267 13.06 -20.01 6.55
CA ALA A 267 11.78 -19.31 6.47
C ALA A 267 10.89 -19.83 5.33
N MET A 268 11.45 -20.08 4.13
CA MET A 268 10.69 -20.65 3.01
C MET A 268 10.23 -22.08 3.29
N ILE A 269 11.11 -22.93 3.84
CA ILE A 269 10.75 -24.31 4.21
C ILE A 269 9.65 -24.28 5.27
N LEU A 270 9.80 -23.45 6.30
CA LEU A 270 8.79 -23.29 7.35
C LEU A 270 7.46 -22.78 6.77
N ALA A 271 7.48 -21.82 5.84
CA ALA A 271 6.29 -21.31 5.17
C ALA A 271 5.58 -22.38 4.32
N ILE A 272 6.32 -23.27 3.65
CA ILE A 272 5.74 -24.41 2.94
C ILE A 272 5.04 -25.35 3.93
N VAL A 273 5.72 -25.72 5.02
CA VAL A 273 5.18 -26.61 6.05
C VAL A 273 3.90 -26.01 6.65
N VAL A 274 3.97 -24.75 7.10
CA VAL A 274 2.82 -24.04 7.69
C VAL A 274 1.69 -23.88 6.68
N GLY A 275 1.99 -23.54 5.42
CA GLY A 275 1.00 -23.44 4.35
C GLY A 275 0.25 -24.76 4.12
N ILE A 276 0.95 -25.90 4.11
CA ILE A 276 0.33 -27.23 4.01
C ILE A 276 -0.58 -27.51 5.22
N PHE A 277 -0.08 -27.28 6.43
CA PHE A 277 -0.88 -27.47 7.64
C PHE A 277 -2.14 -26.59 7.64
N ASN A 278 -2.02 -25.32 7.27
CA ASN A 278 -3.17 -24.40 7.21
C ASN A 278 -4.23 -24.87 6.22
N ILE A 279 -3.83 -25.40 5.05
CA ILE A 279 -4.78 -25.99 4.09
C ILE A 279 -5.48 -27.21 4.71
N ILE A 280 -4.72 -28.13 5.29
CA ILE A 280 -5.27 -29.36 5.91
C ILE A 280 -6.23 -28.99 7.05
N PHE A 281 -5.81 -28.13 7.98
CA PHE A 281 -6.64 -27.70 9.11
C PHE A 281 -7.85 -26.90 8.67
N SER A 282 -7.76 -26.08 7.63
CA SER A 282 -8.91 -25.34 7.09
C SER A 282 -9.97 -26.25 6.50
N ILE A 283 -9.53 -27.32 5.80
CA ILE A 283 -10.42 -28.37 5.28
C ILE A 283 -11.04 -29.15 6.45
N LEU A 284 -10.23 -29.61 7.40
CA LEU A 284 -10.71 -30.34 8.58
C LEU A 284 -11.68 -29.52 9.42
N TYR A 285 -11.37 -28.24 9.66
CA TYR A 285 -12.22 -27.31 10.40
C TYR A 285 -13.59 -27.16 9.73
N TYR A 286 -13.62 -27.03 8.40
CA TYR A 286 -14.87 -26.97 7.65
C TYR A 286 -15.64 -28.30 7.67
N VAL A 287 -14.97 -29.44 7.45
CA VAL A 287 -15.61 -30.77 7.45
C VAL A 287 -16.17 -31.11 8.84
N LEU A 288 -15.40 -30.84 9.90
CA LEU A 288 -15.76 -31.12 11.29
C LEU A 288 -16.52 -29.97 11.97
N ARG A 289 -16.96 -28.94 11.23
CA ARG A 289 -17.61 -27.74 11.79
C ARG A 289 -18.79 -28.04 12.71
N ASN A 290 -19.57 -29.08 12.41
CA ASN A 290 -20.72 -29.48 13.24
C ASN A 290 -20.27 -30.07 14.59
N VAL A 291 -19.13 -30.78 14.60
CA VAL A 291 -18.53 -31.31 15.82
C VAL A 291 -17.97 -30.16 16.66
N TRP A 292 -17.22 -29.25 16.04
CA TRP A 292 -16.67 -28.07 16.72
C TRP A 292 -17.75 -27.16 17.29
N SER A 293 -18.84 -26.93 16.55
CA SER A 293 -20.01 -26.18 17.00
C SER A 293 -20.60 -26.76 18.30
N LYS A 294 -20.72 -28.10 18.37
CA LYS A 294 -21.18 -28.79 19.58
C LYS A 294 -20.19 -28.69 20.73
N ILE A 295 -18.90 -28.91 20.48
CA ILE A 295 -17.84 -28.87 21.52
C ILE A 295 -17.73 -27.47 22.13
N LEU A 296 -17.74 -26.44 21.29
CA LEU A 296 -17.56 -25.05 21.72
C LEU A 296 -18.88 -24.39 22.17
N ASN A 297 -20.00 -25.12 22.11
CA ASN A 297 -21.35 -24.61 22.38
C ASN A 297 -21.62 -23.27 21.66
N TYR A 298 -21.14 -23.14 20.42
CA TYR A 298 -21.22 -21.91 19.64
C TYR A 298 -21.78 -22.20 18.24
N PRO A 299 -22.99 -21.71 17.90
CA PRO A 299 -23.61 -21.97 16.62
C PRO A 299 -22.94 -21.15 15.51
N TYR A 300 -21.92 -21.72 14.89
CA TYR A 300 -21.31 -21.11 13.70
C TYR A 300 -22.27 -21.16 12.51
N LYS A 301 -22.43 -20.04 11.82
CA LYS A 301 -23.04 -20.03 10.49
C LYS A 301 -22.10 -20.74 9.51
N ASN A 302 -22.59 -21.73 8.78
CA ASN A 302 -21.82 -22.52 7.81
C ASN A 302 -21.06 -21.64 6.80
N GLU A 303 -21.70 -20.56 6.35
CA GLU A 303 -21.14 -19.59 5.40
C GLU A 303 -19.88 -18.93 5.95
N ILE A 304 -19.88 -18.55 7.23
CA ILE A 304 -18.73 -17.89 7.87
C ILE A 304 -17.55 -18.85 7.94
N VAL A 305 -17.78 -20.08 8.41
CA VAL A 305 -16.74 -21.12 8.49
C VAL A 305 -16.15 -21.40 7.10
N LEU A 306 -17.01 -21.52 6.09
CA LEU A 306 -16.59 -21.71 4.71
C LEU A 306 -15.74 -20.56 4.20
N SER A 307 -16.17 -19.31 4.39
CA SER A 307 -15.43 -18.11 3.97
C SER A 307 -14.05 -18.04 4.63
N PHE A 308 -13.96 -18.29 5.94
CA PHE A 308 -12.66 -18.32 6.63
C PHE A 308 -11.74 -19.42 6.08
N SER A 309 -12.25 -20.64 5.91
CA SER A 309 -11.47 -21.74 5.33
C SER A 309 -10.97 -21.43 3.92
N ILE A 310 -11.81 -20.83 3.07
CA ILE A 310 -11.41 -20.42 1.71
C ILE A 310 -10.32 -19.36 1.75
N ILE A 311 -10.45 -18.33 2.60
CA ILE A 311 -9.45 -17.27 2.73
C ILE A 311 -8.10 -17.85 3.16
N ILE A 312 -8.08 -18.68 4.21
CA ILE A 312 -6.85 -19.32 4.70
C ILE A 312 -6.21 -20.17 3.60
N ILE A 313 -7.00 -20.95 2.85
CA ILE A 313 -6.52 -21.76 1.73
C ILE A 313 -5.90 -20.89 0.65
N ILE A 314 -6.56 -19.80 0.23
CA ILE A 314 -6.03 -18.90 -0.80
C ILE A 314 -4.69 -18.29 -0.37
N PHE A 315 -4.62 -17.72 0.84
CA PHE A 315 -3.36 -17.15 1.34
C PHE A 315 -2.27 -18.21 1.52
N SER A 316 -2.63 -19.43 1.91
CA SER A 316 -1.68 -20.54 2.05
C SER A 316 -1.16 -21.03 0.71
N ILE A 317 -2.00 -21.11 -0.34
CA ILE A 317 -1.58 -21.44 -1.70
C ILE A 317 -0.63 -20.37 -2.25
N ILE A 318 -0.97 -19.09 -2.09
CA ILE A 318 -0.09 -17.97 -2.48
C ILE A 318 1.26 -18.10 -1.75
N THR A 319 1.23 -18.33 -0.44
CA THR A 319 2.44 -18.53 0.38
C THR A 319 3.28 -19.70 -0.13
N LEU A 320 2.67 -20.84 -0.46
CA LEU A 320 3.33 -22.01 -1.02
C LEU A 320 4.03 -21.72 -2.36
N ILE A 321 3.30 -21.13 -3.31
CA ILE A 321 3.83 -20.79 -4.63
C ILE A 321 5.03 -19.84 -4.47
N PHE A 322 4.89 -18.78 -3.67
CA PHE A 322 5.97 -17.82 -3.48
C PHE A 322 7.11 -18.36 -2.62
N ALA A 323 6.87 -19.31 -1.72
CA ALA A 323 7.96 -19.97 -0.99
C ALA A 323 8.80 -20.86 -1.91
N ILE A 324 8.16 -21.59 -2.84
CA ILE A 324 8.86 -22.37 -3.87
C ILE A 324 9.67 -21.45 -4.79
N LEU A 325 9.08 -20.34 -5.24
CA LEU A 325 9.81 -19.32 -6.01
C LEU A 325 10.96 -18.72 -5.18
N GLY A 326 10.75 -18.49 -3.88
CA GLY A 326 11.80 -18.06 -2.97
C GLY A 326 12.98 -19.03 -2.99
N LEU A 327 12.72 -20.33 -2.82
CA LEU A 327 13.73 -21.40 -2.89
C LEU A 327 14.42 -21.50 -4.26
N ALA A 328 13.71 -21.17 -5.34
CA ALA A 328 14.28 -20.99 -6.68
C ALA A 328 15.05 -19.66 -6.85
N ASN A 329 15.39 -19.00 -5.74
CA ASN A 329 16.18 -17.77 -5.64
C ASN A 329 15.48 -16.53 -6.21
N PHE A 330 14.15 -16.47 -6.20
CA PHE A 330 13.42 -15.24 -6.50
C PHE A 330 13.25 -14.39 -5.22
N TYR A 331 14.19 -13.47 -4.96
CA TYR A 331 14.23 -12.66 -3.73
C TYR A 331 12.91 -11.95 -3.36
N TRP A 332 12.21 -11.39 -4.35
CA TRP A 332 10.94 -10.69 -4.12
C TRP A 332 9.83 -11.63 -3.61
N ALA A 333 9.90 -12.92 -3.93
CA ALA A 333 8.94 -13.92 -3.46
C ALA A 333 9.00 -14.08 -1.93
N ARG A 334 10.18 -13.92 -1.32
CA ARG A 334 10.36 -13.88 0.14
C ARG A 334 9.55 -12.76 0.79
N ILE A 335 9.52 -11.58 0.17
CA ILE A 335 8.76 -10.42 0.67
C ILE A 335 7.27 -10.73 0.62
N VAL A 336 6.80 -11.33 -0.48
CA VAL A 336 5.40 -11.77 -0.62
C VAL A 336 5.04 -12.79 0.46
N VAL A 337 5.87 -13.82 0.67
CA VAL A 337 5.69 -14.80 1.75
C VAL A 337 5.62 -14.11 3.11
N GLY A 338 6.51 -13.15 3.39
CA GLY A 338 6.47 -12.39 4.64
C GLY A 338 5.14 -11.66 4.87
N PHE A 339 4.59 -11.01 3.83
CA PHE A 339 3.28 -10.35 3.93
C PHE A 339 2.12 -11.33 4.03
N CYS A 340 2.14 -12.42 3.28
CA CYS A 340 1.11 -13.45 3.38
C CYS A 340 1.11 -14.08 4.77
N SER A 341 2.28 -14.34 5.37
CA SER A 341 2.37 -14.80 6.76
C SER A 341 1.79 -13.80 7.74
N ILE A 342 2.08 -12.48 7.62
CA ILE A 342 1.45 -11.46 8.47
C ILE A 342 -0.09 -11.51 8.36
N ALA A 343 -0.62 -11.63 7.14
CA ALA A 343 -2.06 -11.78 6.94
C ALA A 343 -2.59 -13.06 7.61
N LEU A 344 -1.88 -14.18 7.44
CA LEU A 344 -2.23 -15.49 7.98
C LEU A 344 -2.22 -15.56 9.51
N VAL A 345 -1.38 -14.76 10.21
CA VAL A 345 -1.44 -14.59 11.69
C VAL A 345 -2.88 -14.36 12.15
N CYS A 346 -3.66 -13.66 11.35
CA CYS A 346 -4.98 -13.19 11.73
C CYS A 346 -6.09 -14.18 11.39
N PHE A 347 -5.79 -15.19 10.58
CA PHE A 347 -6.74 -16.22 10.18
C PHE A 347 -6.41 -17.61 10.77
N ASN A 348 -5.16 -17.85 11.20
CA ASN A 348 -4.68 -19.16 11.66
C ASN A 348 -4.93 -19.50 13.14
N TRP A 349 -5.80 -18.78 13.83
CA TRP A 349 -6.14 -19.04 15.24
C TRP A 349 -6.74 -20.43 15.50
N ILE A 350 -7.14 -21.14 14.44
CA ILE A 350 -7.67 -22.52 14.48
C ILE A 350 -6.68 -23.47 15.16
N TRP A 351 -5.38 -23.20 15.10
CA TRP A 351 -4.38 -23.92 15.89
C TRP A 351 -3.34 -22.93 16.43
N ILE A 352 -3.22 -22.88 17.76
CA ILE A 352 -2.48 -21.85 18.53
C ILE A 352 -1.05 -21.60 18.00
N ALA A 353 -0.40 -22.63 17.47
CA ALA A 353 0.96 -22.52 16.94
C ALA A 353 1.06 -21.81 15.57
N GLY A 354 -0.02 -21.78 14.78
CA GLY A 354 -0.04 -21.16 13.45
C GLY A 354 0.40 -19.69 13.46
N PRO A 355 -0.24 -18.81 14.26
CA PRO A 355 0.16 -17.41 14.38
C PRO A 355 1.60 -17.21 14.83
N ILE A 356 2.11 -18.06 15.72
CA ILE A 356 3.51 -18.01 16.18
C ILE A 356 4.45 -18.29 15.02
N PHE A 357 4.20 -19.36 14.25
CA PHE A 357 5.02 -19.68 13.09
C PHE A 357 4.94 -18.61 12.00
N ASP A 358 3.76 -18.04 11.75
CA ASP A 358 3.59 -16.96 10.79
C ASP A 358 4.35 -15.69 11.19
N ILE A 359 4.38 -15.33 12.48
CA ILE A 359 5.22 -14.23 12.99
C ILE A 359 6.71 -14.54 12.77
N VAL A 360 7.14 -15.77 13.06
CA VAL A 360 8.53 -16.20 12.84
C VAL A 360 8.90 -16.14 11.36
N ILE A 361 8.05 -16.67 10.47
CA ILE A 361 8.24 -16.61 9.02
C ILE A 361 8.32 -15.16 8.56
N ALA A 362 7.35 -14.32 8.93
CA ALA A 362 7.33 -12.91 8.58
C ALA A 362 8.61 -12.20 9.04
N THR A 363 9.03 -12.43 10.28
CA THR A 363 10.25 -11.85 10.85
C THR A 363 11.48 -12.29 10.07
N LEU A 364 11.64 -13.59 9.79
CA LEU A 364 12.80 -14.10 9.04
C LEU A 364 12.79 -13.64 7.58
N CYS A 365 11.62 -13.50 6.96
CA CYS A 365 11.47 -13.02 5.59
C CYS A 365 11.75 -11.52 5.45
N LEU A 366 11.35 -10.71 6.43
CA LEU A 366 11.41 -9.25 6.36
C LEU A 366 12.67 -8.67 7.03
N ASN A 367 13.20 -9.32 8.07
CA ASN A 367 14.34 -8.82 8.86
C ASN A 367 15.72 -9.29 8.37
N ASN A 368 15.78 -9.94 7.22
CA ASN A 368 17.03 -10.48 6.71
C ASN A 368 17.83 -9.40 5.97
N HIS A 369 18.69 -8.73 6.75
CA HIS A 369 19.60 -7.65 6.36
C HIS A 369 20.78 -8.18 5.53
N LYS A 370 20.60 -8.42 4.24
CA LYS A 370 21.74 -8.65 3.32
C LYS A 370 22.01 -7.49 2.38
N TYR A 371 21.96 -6.29 2.94
CA TYR A 371 22.85 -5.22 2.51
C TYR A 371 23.73 -4.84 3.70
N SER A 372 24.64 -5.75 4.07
CA SER A 372 25.73 -5.37 4.97
C SER A 372 26.62 -4.40 4.17
N LYS A 373 26.89 -3.24 4.76
CA LYS A 373 27.80 -2.25 4.16
C LYS A 373 29.16 -2.88 3.87
N SER A 374 29.63 -3.82 4.70
CA SER A 374 30.89 -4.52 4.49
C SER A 374 30.90 -5.44 3.27
N ASP A 375 29.76 -6.03 2.88
CA ASP A 375 29.69 -6.90 1.70
C ASP A 375 29.81 -6.06 0.43
N LEU A 376 29.18 -4.87 0.42
CA LEU A 376 29.32 -3.90 -0.64
C LEU A 376 30.74 -3.32 -0.70
N ASP A 377 31.32 -2.98 0.46
CA ASP A 377 32.67 -2.43 0.57
C ASP A 377 33.74 -3.45 0.14
N THR A 378 33.60 -4.72 0.53
CA THR A 378 34.51 -5.82 0.13
C THR A 378 34.41 -6.11 -1.37
N TYR A 379 33.21 -6.05 -1.93
CA TYR A 379 33.01 -6.22 -3.36
C TYR A 379 33.64 -5.05 -4.14
N LEU A 380 33.40 -3.82 -3.72
CA LEU A 380 34.01 -2.63 -4.32
C LEU A 380 35.54 -2.72 -4.23
N ALA A 381 36.10 -3.16 -3.11
CA ALA A 381 37.55 -3.33 -2.94
C ALA A 381 38.17 -4.41 -3.84
N THR A 382 37.42 -5.47 -4.17
CA THR A 382 37.92 -6.59 -5.00
C THR A 382 37.70 -6.40 -6.50
N HIS A 383 36.68 -5.62 -6.88
CA HIS A 383 36.27 -5.47 -8.28
C HIS A 383 36.53 -4.08 -8.87
N HIS A 384 36.78 -3.05 -8.05
CA HIS A 384 37.57 -1.90 -8.48
C HIS A 384 39.05 -2.30 -8.47
N LYS A 385 39.47 -3.10 -9.47
CA LYS A 385 40.79 -2.80 -10.05
C LYS A 385 40.70 -1.33 -10.42
N PRO A 386 41.59 -0.44 -9.93
CA PRO A 386 41.58 0.94 -10.38
C PRO A 386 41.53 0.86 -11.89
N LEU A 387 40.49 1.44 -12.49
CA LEU A 387 40.50 1.72 -13.90
C LEU A 387 41.82 2.45 -14.09
N LYS A 388 42.83 1.73 -14.61
CA LYS A 388 43.87 2.36 -15.40
C LYS A 388 43.03 3.05 -16.44
N LEU A 389 42.72 4.32 -16.19
CA LEU A 389 42.49 5.28 -17.23
C LEU A 389 43.62 4.96 -18.19
N LYS A 390 43.30 4.23 -19.27
CA LYS A 390 43.96 4.49 -20.52
C LYS A 390 43.67 5.96 -20.67
N SER A 391 44.61 6.80 -20.22
CA SER A 391 44.81 8.08 -20.83
C SER A 391 44.83 7.75 -22.30
N LYS A 392 43.67 7.88 -22.96
CA LYS A 392 43.69 8.34 -24.32
C LYS A 392 44.52 9.60 -24.17
N SER A 393 45.79 9.50 -24.54
CA SER A 393 46.57 10.66 -24.91
C SER A 393 45.59 11.50 -25.70
N ILE A 394 45.21 12.65 -25.13
CA ILE A 394 44.56 13.68 -25.90
C ILE A 394 45.45 13.80 -27.13
N PRO A 395 44.96 13.51 -28.35
CA PRO A 395 45.79 13.60 -29.53
C PRO A 395 46.43 14.99 -29.51
N ASP A 396 47.75 15.08 -29.70
CA ASP A 396 48.47 16.36 -29.61
C ASP A 396 47.84 17.45 -30.52
N GLU A 397 47.07 17.05 -31.54
CA GLU A 397 46.24 17.94 -32.36
C GLU A 397 45.19 18.74 -31.58
N MET A 398 44.60 18.20 -30.50
CA MET A 398 43.65 18.93 -29.65
C MET A 398 44.33 19.92 -28.69
N LEU A 399 45.62 19.73 -28.39
CA LEU A 399 46.41 20.72 -27.63
C LEU A 399 46.89 21.86 -28.54
N ARG A 400 47.21 21.59 -29.81
CA ARG A 400 47.61 22.62 -30.79
C ARG A 400 46.49 23.59 -31.15
N LEU A 401 45.25 23.10 -31.28
CA LEU A 401 44.10 23.97 -31.56
C LEU A 401 43.78 24.95 -30.42
N ALA A 402 44.24 24.69 -29.20
CA ALA A 402 44.06 25.58 -28.05
C ALA A 402 45.19 26.63 -27.90
N GLU A 403 46.32 26.45 -28.60
CA GLU A 403 47.41 27.42 -28.62
C GLU A 403 47.25 28.44 -29.76
N ASP A 404 46.59 28.08 -30.86
CA ASP A 404 46.32 29.00 -31.98
C ASP A 404 45.13 29.96 -31.73
N GLU A 405 44.37 29.78 -30.64
CA GLU A 405 43.29 30.69 -30.20
C GLU A 405 43.70 31.65 -29.06
N LYS A 406 44.99 31.74 -28.73
CA LYS A 406 45.57 32.75 -27.83
C LYS A 406 46.52 33.67 -28.58
#